data_AF-A0A932BMP4-F1
#
_entry.id   AF-A0A932BMP4-F1
#
_cell.length_a   1.000
_cell.length_b   1.000
_cell.length_c   1.000
_cell.angle_alpha   90.00
_cell.angle_beta   90.00
_cell.angle_gamma   90.00
#
_symmetry.space_group_name_H-M   'P 1'
#
loop_
_entity.id
_entity.type
_entity.pdbx_description
1 polymer ?
#
loop_
_entity_poly.entity_id
_entity_poly.type
_entity_poly.pdbx_seq_one_letter_code
_entity_poly.pdbx_strand_id
1 'polypeptide(L)'
;MRTLGETLRQARLDLGVSLAEAEDATRIRRRHLEALEGEDWANLPPPVYTRGFVRTYAEYLGLNPAVMVDLYKPITRQTPVPTLRHAVPRIAIPREIPVRPLAYALAGLLLVVAVIYLWGQYQAAAAALRDQEGVARARTGTPTVPPRVPTPNPIAVASPPPTLTPTPEPSPSPTPVVDGILVEIRATQRVYVEASADGKQIFADTLEAGTARQLPLASDVVIVRASVGSAVEITLNGRRQDVASSQAPTEFTWRR
;
A
#
# COMPACT_ATOMS: atom_id res chain seq x y z
N MET A 1 46.31 12.82 -36.17
CA MET A 1 45.32 11.82 -35.74
C MET A 1 44.09 12.04 -36.58
N ARG A 2 43.56 11.02 -37.26
CA ARG A 2 42.30 11.15 -38.01
C ARG A 2 41.14 11.36 -37.04
N THR A 3 40.17 12.16 -37.42
CA THR A 3 38.96 12.37 -36.62
C THR A 3 38.00 11.18 -36.77
N LEU A 4 36.91 11.15 -36.00
CA LEU A 4 35.93 10.05 -36.07
C LEU A 4 35.28 10.05 -37.46
N GLY A 5 34.80 11.21 -37.91
CA GLY A 5 34.12 11.35 -39.20
C GLY A 5 35.01 10.96 -40.39
N GLU A 6 36.28 11.36 -40.36
CA GLU A 6 37.24 11.01 -41.41
C GLU A 6 37.50 9.50 -41.46
N THR A 7 37.64 8.85 -40.30
CA THR A 7 37.81 7.40 -40.21
C THR A 7 36.61 6.64 -40.77
N LEU A 8 35.39 7.06 -40.41
CA LEU A 8 34.15 6.45 -40.90
C LEU A 8 34.01 6.62 -42.41
N ARG A 9 34.24 7.84 -42.92
CA ARG A 9 34.17 8.15 -44.35
C ARG A 9 35.17 7.33 -45.15
N GLN A 10 36.41 7.24 -44.68
CA GLN A 10 37.45 6.49 -45.37
C GLN A 10 37.08 5.00 -45.42
N ALA A 11 36.64 4.41 -44.31
CA ALA A 11 36.23 3.01 -44.29
C ALA A 11 35.04 2.73 -45.24
N ARG A 12 34.08 3.65 -45.34
CA ARG A 12 32.99 3.55 -46.32
C ARG A 12 33.51 3.58 -47.76
N LEU A 13 34.41 4.50 -48.06
CA LEU A 13 35.00 4.62 -49.40
C LEU A 13 35.87 3.40 -49.76
N ASP A 14 36.60 2.85 -48.79
CA ASP A 14 37.42 1.64 -48.97
C ASP A 14 36.54 0.40 -49.25
N LEU A 15 35.35 0.35 -48.65
CA LEU A 15 34.32 -0.66 -48.94
C LEU A 15 33.58 -0.42 -50.26
N GLY A 16 33.74 0.75 -50.88
CA GLY A 16 33.09 1.11 -52.13
C GLY A 16 31.58 1.31 -52.03
N VAL A 17 31.02 1.47 -50.83
CA VAL A 17 29.57 1.59 -50.61
C VAL A 17 29.11 3.05 -50.57
N SER A 18 27.91 3.29 -51.09
CA SER A 18 27.23 4.58 -51.04
C SER A 18 26.57 4.80 -49.67
N LEU A 19 26.28 6.06 -49.35
CA LEU A 19 25.50 6.38 -48.14
C LEU A 19 24.05 5.84 -48.22
N ALA A 20 23.52 5.62 -49.43
CA ALA A 20 22.18 5.05 -49.61
C ALA A 20 22.16 3.57 -49.25
N GLU A 21 23.14 2.80 -49.72
CA GLU A 21 23.30 1.39 -49.34
C GLU A 21 23.58 1.23 -47.84
N ALA A 22 24.38 2.14 -47.27
CA ALA A 22 24.61 2.19 -45.83
C ALA A 22 23.34 2.52 -45.03
N GLU A 23 22.47 3.41 -45.53
CA GLU A 23 21.16 3.69 -44.92
C GLU A 23 20.28 2.44 -44.93
N ASP A 24 20.22 1.72 -46.03
CA ASP A 24 19.40 0.50 -46.15
C ASP A 24 19.89 -0.62 -45.22
N ALA A 25 21.21 -0.79 -45.11
CA ALA A 25 21.82 -1.81 -44.26
C ALA A 25 21.73 -1.49 -42.76
N THR A 26 22.01 -0.25 -42.36
CA THR A 26 22.07 0.16 -40.94
C THR A 26 20.74 0.67 -40.40
N ARG A 27 19.77 1.00 -41.27
CA ARG A 27 18.54 1.72 -40.95
C ARG A 27 18.75 3.09 -40.34
N ILE A 28 19.94 3.67 -40.49
CA ILE A 28 20.26 5.04 -40.09
C ILE A 28 20.07 5.94 -41.31
N ARG A 29 19.20 6.95 -41.20
CA ARG A 29 18.94 7.89 -42.31
C ARG A 29 20.25 8.46 -42.87
N ARG A 30 20.40 8.53 -44.20
CA ARG A 30 21.58 9.06 -44.89
C ARG A 30 22.06 10.41 -44.35
N ARG A 31 21.13 11.33 -44.06
CA ARG A 31 21.45 12.65 -43.47
C ARG A 31 22.24 12.56 -42.16
N HIS A 32 22.02 11.51 -41.36
CA HIS A 32 22.72 11.31 -40.10
C HIS A 32 24.06 10.60 -40.31
N LEU A 33 24.17 9.72 -41.30
CA LEU A 33 25.45 9.14 -41.70
C LEU A 33 26.38 10.21 -42.28
N GLU A 34 25.86 11.09 -43.14
CA GLU A 34 26.57 12.24 -43.67
C GLU A 34 27.02 13.20 -42.56
N ALA A 35 26.15 13.49 -41.59
CA ALA A 35 26.50 14.31 -40.43
C ALA A 35 27.55 13.64 -39.53
N LEU A 36 27.58 12.30 -39.42
CA LEU A 36 28.64 11.58 -38.70
C LEU A 36 29.98 11.68 -39.44
N GLU A 37 30.00 11.48 -40.76
CA GLU A 37 31.21 11.61 -41.58
C GLU A 37 31.75 13.05 -41.59
N GLY A 38 30.86 14.04 -41.53
CA GLY A 38 31.19 15.47 -41.47
C GLY A 38 31.40 16.03 -40.06
N GLU A 39 31.26 15.21 -39.01
CA GLU A 39 31.29 15.63 -37.59
C GLU A 39 30.35 16.81 -37.28
N ASP A 40 29.22 16.88 -37.99
CA ASP A 40 28.19 17.90 -37.79
C ASP A 40 27.26 17.50 -36.64
N TRP A 41 27.77 17.68 -35.42
CA TRP A 41 27.05 17.35 -34.18
C TRP A 41 25.74 18.11 -34.00
N ALA A 42 25.55 19.24 -34.70
CA ALA A 42 24.34 20.05 -34.59
C ALA A 42 23.14 19.43 -35.33
N ASN A 43 23.40 18.68 -36.40
CA ASN A 43 22.37 18.01 -37.22
C ASN A 43 22.15 16.54 -36.85
N LEU A 44 22.79 16.08 -35.77
CA LEU A 44 22.61 14.73 -35.22
C LEU A 44 21.52 14.70 -34.14
N PRO A 45 20.81 13.56 -33.97
CA PRO A 45 19.85 13.41 -32.88
C PRO A 45 20.52 13.49 -31.49
N PRO A 46 19.73 13.43 -30.40
CA PRO A 46 20.27 13.48 -29.05
C PRO A 46 21.43 12.48 -28.84
N PRO A 47 22.48 12.82 -28.07
CA PRO A 47 23.72 12.02 -27.97
C PRO A 47 23.54 10.55 -27.63
N VAL A 48 22.46 10.21 -26.89
CA VAL A 48 22.08 8.84 -26.56
C VAL A 48 21.86 7.99 -27.82
N TYR A 49 21.18 8.54 -28.84
CA TYR A 49 20.92 7.87 -30.11
C TYR A 49 22.16 7.88 -31.01
N THR A 50 22.85 9.02 -31.09
CA THR A 50 24.05 9.18 -31.92
C THR A 50 25.15 8.19 -31.54
N ARG A 51 25.33 7.91 -30.24
CA ARG A 51 26.26 6.87 -29.79
C ARG A 51 25.91 5.48 -30.33
N GLY A 52 24.61 5.17 -30.44
CA GLY A 52 24.13 3.95 -31.09
C GLY A 52 24.44 3.95 -32.59
N PHE A 53 24.23 5.08 -33.27
CA PHE A 53 24.54 5.21 -34.70
C PHE A 53 26.02 5.00 -35.00
N VAL A 54 26.92 5.59 -34.20
CA VAL A 54 28.36 5.40 -34.33
C VAL A 54 28.73 3.92 -34.21
N ARG A 55 28.15 3.20 -33.22
CA ARG A 55 28.38 1.77 -33.04
C ARG A 55 27.92 0.96 -34.24
N THR A 56 26.64 1.08 -34.61
CA THR A 56 26.05 0.31 -35.71
C THR A 56 26.75 0.58 -37.04
N TYR A 57 27.13 1.83 -37.29
CA TYR A 57 27.82 2.18 -38.52
C TYR A 57 29.26 1.67 -38.54
N ALA A 58 29.97 1.74 -37.41
CA ALA A 58 31.30 1.13 -37.27
C ALA A 58 31.26 -0.39 -37.50
N GLU A 59 30.27 -1.08 -36.92
CA GLU A 59 30.05 -2.53 -37.13
C GLU A 59 29.84 -2.85 -38.62
N TYR A 60 28.98 -2.09 -39.30
CA TYR A 60 28.73 -2.24 -40.73
C TYR A 60 29.99 -2.01 -41.58
N LEU A 61 30.83 -1.05 -41.21
CA LEU A 61 32.08 -0.73 -41.89
C LEU A 61 33.26 -1.65 -41.52
N GLY A 62 33.05 -2.64 -40.65
CA GLY A 62 34.12 -3.55 -40.20
C GLY A 62 35.15 -2.88 -39.27
N LEU A 63 34.81 -1.73 -38.69
CA LEU A 63 35.65 -1.02 -37.72
C LEU A 63 35.39 -1.52 -36.30
N ASN A 64 36.34 -1.28 -35.37
CA ASN A 64 36.12 -1.58 -33.96
C ASN A 64 35.11 -0.59 -33.34
N PRO A 65 33.91 -1.03 -32.94
CA PRO A 65 32.85 -0.12 -32.52
C PRO A 65 33.16 0.55 -31.17
N ALA A 66 33.90 -0.12 -30.28
CA ALA A 66 34.29 0.45 -29.00
C ALA A 66 35.23 1.65 -29.20
N VAL A 67 36.23 1.51 -30.08
CA VAL A 67 37.17 2.59 -30.41
C VAL A 67 36.44 3.77 -31.06
N MET A 68 35.51 3.50 -32.00
CA MET A 68 34.75 4.58 -32.65
C MET A 68 33.85 5.32 -31.67
N VAL A 69 33.21 4.61 -30.74
CA VAL A 69 32.40 5.23 -29.68
C VAL A 69 33.25 6.04 -28.70
N ASP A 70 34.49 5.63 -28.42
CA ASP A 70 35.41 6.40 -27.56
C ASP A 70 35.92 7.69 -28.24
N LEU A 71 36.06 7.66 -29.56
CA LEU A 71 36.38 8.85 -30.37
C LEU A 71 35.19 9.83 -30.47
N TYR A 72 33.96 9.34 -30.26
CA TYR A 72 32.77 10.18 -30.27
C TYR A 72 32.72 11.10 -29.04
N LYS A 73 33.09 12.37 -29.25
CA LYS A 73 33.00 13.43 -28.24
C LYS A 73 31.91 14.42 -28.65
N PRO A 74 30.65 14.21 -28.23
CA PRO A 74 29.62 15.19 -28.52
C PRO A 74 30.00 16.54 -27.90
N ILE A 75 29.88 17.61 -28.68
CA ILE A 75 29.85 18.97 -28.14
C ILE A 75 28.61 19.01 -27.25
N THR A 76 28.81 18.78 -25.96
CA THR A 76 27.74 18.84 -24.98
C THR A 76 27.35 20.31 -24.88
N ARG A 77 26.41 20.75 -25.73
CA ARG A 77 25.46 21.75 -25.27
C ARG A 77 24.87 21.10 -24.04
N GLN A 78 25.17 21.66 -22.88
CA GLN A 78 24.53 21.29 -21.63
C GLN A 78 23.06 21.66 -21.78
N THR A 79 22.31 20.88 -22.56
CA THR A 79 20.87 20.81 -22.38
C THR A 79 20.76 20.30 -20.96
N PRO A 80 20.21 21.09 -20.02
CA PRO A 80 20.03 20.61 -18.65
C PRO A 80 19.35 19.27 -18.80
N VAL A 81 20.02 18.19 -18.38
CA VAL A 81 19.38 16.89 -18.31
C VAL A 81 18.16 17.19 -17.45
N PRO A 82 16.92 17.12 -17.96
CA PRO A 82 15.79 17.18 -17.07
C PRO A 82 16.07 16.03 -16.13
N THR A 83 16.36 16.35 -14.87
CA THR A 83 16.43 15.35 -13.81
C THR A 83 15.10 14.65 -13.91
N LEU A 84 15.09 13.50 -14.60
CA LEU A 84 14.10 12.48 -14.41
C LEU A 84 14.20 12.23 -12.92
N ARG A 85 13.29 12.86 -12.19
CA ARG A 85 12.97 12.50 -10.82
C ARG A 85 12.65 11.03 -10.93
N HIS A 86 13.65 10.20 -10.72
CA HIS A 86 13.45 8.82 -10.36
C HIS A 86 12.83 8.88 -8.97
N ALA A 87 11.52 9.12 -8.94
CA ALA A 87 10.66 8.58 -7.90
C ALA A 87 10.48 7.09 -8.21
N VAL A 88 11.59 6.35 -8.37
CA VAL A 88 11.59 4.97 -7.95
C VAL A 88 11.93 5.10 -6.48
N PRO A 89 10.96 5.03 -5.55
CA PRO A 89 11.32 4.94 -4.15
C PRO A 89 12.23 3.71 -4.06
N ARG A 90 13.53 3.95 -3.82
CA ARG A 90 14.34 2.91 -3.21
C ARG A 90 13.64 2.66 -1.90
N ILE A 91 12.87 1.58 -1.84
CA ILE A 91 12.41 1.02 -0.58
C ILE A 91 13.71 0.57 0.11
N ALA A 92 14.33 1.51 0.82
CA ALA A 92 15.29 1.18 1.85
C ALA A 92 14.46 0.38 2.86
N ILE A 93 14.57 -0.94 2.83
CA ILE A 93 14.05 -1.78 3.91
C ILE A 93 14.95 -1.45 5.10
N PRO A 94 14.51 -0.69 6.12
CA PRO A 94 15.33 -0.47 7.29
C PRO A 94 15.49 -1.83 7.97
N ARG A 95 16.66 -2.46 7.81
CA ARG A 95 16.99 -3.75 8.41
C ARG A 95 17.52 -3.55 9.83
N GLU A 96 16.74 -2.84 10.63
CA GLU A 96 17.01 -2.61 12.05
C GLU A 96 15.79 -3.09 12.80
N ILE A 97 15.75 -4.38 13.14
CA ILE A 97 14.73 -4.89 14.05
C ILE A 97 15.02 -4.21 15.41
N PRO A 98 14.12 -3.35 15.93
CA PRO A 98 14.38 -2.71 17.20
C PRO A 98 14.28 -3.78 18.29
N VAL A 99 15.43 -4.22 18.82
CA VAL A 99 15.50 -5.27 19.85
C VAL A 99 14.89 -4.84 21.19
N ARG A 100 14.74 -3.52 21.41
CA ARG A 100 14.21 -2.93 22.64
C ARG A 100 12.73 -3.26 22.89
N PRO A 101 11.78 -3.02 21.96
CA PRO A 101 10.38 -3.41 22.16
C PRO A 101 10.19 -4.91 22.36
N LEU A 102 10.99 -5.75 21.69
CA LEU A 102 10.94 -7.20 21.88
C LEU A 102 11.42 -7.61 23.29
N ALA A 103 12.47 -6.99 23.81
CA ALA A 103 12.95 -7.23 25.16
C ALA A 103 11.91 -6.85 26.22
N TYR A 104 11.21 -5.72 26.05
CA TYR A 104 10.11 -5.32 26.96
C TYR A 104 8.92 -6.29 26.88
N ALA A 105 8.57 -6.76 25.69
CA ALA A 105 7.49 -7.74 25.52
C ALA A 105 7.82 -9.07 26.22
N LEU A 106 9.05 -9.57 26.09
CA LEU A 106 9.51 -10.79 26.76
C LEU A 106 9.58 -10.61 28.29
N ALA A 107 10.07 -9.46 28.77
CA ALA A 107 10.10 -9.15 30.19
C ALA A 107 8.68 -9.08 30.78
N GLY A 108 7.74 -8.46 30.07
CA GLY A 108 6.32 -8.40 30.46
C GLY A 108 5.69 -9.79 30.52
N LEU A 109 5.95 -10.64 29.53
CA LEU A 109 5.46 -12.03 29.52
C LEU A 109 6.00 -12.81 30.72
N LEU A 110 7.30 -12.71 31.01
CA LEU A 110 7.91 -13.37 32.17
C LEU A 110 7.31 -12.89 33.49
N LEU A 111 7.04 -11.59 33.62
CA LEU A 111 6.37 -11.04 34.80
C LEU A 111 4.98 -11.64 34.99
N VAL A 112 4.18 -11.72 33.93
CA VAL A 112 2.83 -12.31 33.98
C VAL A 112 2.90 -13.78 34.40
N VAL A 113 3.81 -14.56 33.84
CA VAL A 113 4.01 -15.96 34.22
C VAL A 113 4.42 -16.09 35.69
N ALA A 114 5.32 -15.24 36.17
CA ALA A 114 5.74 -15.23 37.57
C ALA A 114 4.57 -14.89 38.51
N VAL A 115 3.74 -13.91 38.16
CA VAL A 115 2.54 -13.55 38.95
C VAL A 115 1.54 -14.71 38.99
N ILE A 116 1.27 -15.35 37.85
CA ILE A 116 0.36 -16.52 37.79
C ILE A 116 0.91 -17.66 38.65
N TYR A 117 2.22 -17.93 38.58
CA TYR A 117 2.86 -18.97 39.37
C TYR A 117 2.76 -18.68 40.87
N LEU A 118 3.10 -17.46 41.31
CA LEU A 118 3.02 -17.05 42.71
C LEU A 118 1.57 -17.06 43.22
N TRP A 119 0.60 -16.66 42.38
CA TRP A 119 -0.82 -16.76 42.72
C TRP A 119 -1.25 -18.21 42.95
N GLY A 120 -0.81 -19.14 42.09
CA GLY A 120 -1.06 -20.56 42.27
C GLY A 120 -0.48 -21.11 43.58
N GLN A 121 0.75 -20.73 43.92
CA GLN A 121 1.39 -21.08 45.19
C GLN A 121 0.62 -20.53 46.40
N TYR A 122 0.18 -19.27 46.33
CA TYR A 122 -0.63 -18.65 47.38
C TYR A 122 -1.96 -19.38 47.58
N GLN A 123 -2.67 -19.72 46.50
CA GLN A 123 -3.94 -20.46 46.57
C GLN A 123 -3.76 -21.87 47.17
N ALA A 124 -2.70 -22.58 46.77
CA ALA A 124 -2.38 -23.89 47.32
C ALA A 124 -2.07 -23.84 48.83
N ALA A 125 -1.28 -22.86 49.25
CA ALA A 125 -0.98 -22.63 50.66
C ALA A 125 -2.25 -22.25 51.46
N ALA A 126 -3.10 -21.37 50.91
CA ALA A 126 -4.36 -20.99 51.53
C ALA A 126 -5.34 -22.17 51.66
N ALA A 127 -5.37 -23.08 50.69
CA ALA A 127 -6.18 -24.30 50.75
C ALA A 127 -5.71 -25.25 51.85
N ALA A 128 -4.39 -25.42 52.03
CA ALA A 128 -3.83 -26.29 53.08
C ALA A 128 -4.19 -25.80 54.50
N LEU A 129 -4.24 -24.47 54.72
CA LEU A 129 -4.65 -23.90 56.00
C LEU A 129 -6.15 -24.10 56.29
N ARG A 130 -7.00 -24.00 55.27
CA ARG A 130 -8.46 -24.22 55.40
C ARG A 130 -8.80 -25.68 55.76
N ASP A 131 -8.04 -26.63 55.24
CA ASP A 131 -8.26 -28.05 55.54
C ASP A 131 -7.98 -28.38 57.01
N GLN A 132 -6.96 -27.76 57.62
CA GLN A 132 -6.69 -27.91 59.06
C GLN A 132 -7.78 -27.35 59.95
N GLU A 133 -8.37 -26.20 59.60
CA GLU A 133 -9.52 -25.65 60.33
C GLU A 133 -10.75 -26.53 60.22
N GLY A 134 -11.00 -27.13 59.03
CA GLY A 134 -12.08 -28.08 58.81
C GLY A 134 -11.95 -29.35 59.66
N VAL A 135 -10.74 -29.92 59.73
CA VAL A 135 -10.45 -31.10 60.55
C VAL A 135 -10.51 -30.78 62.06
N ALA A 136 -10.06 -29.59 62.48
CA ALA A 136 -10.17 -29.15 63.87
C ALA A 136 -11.64 -28.93 64.30
N ARG A 137 -12.47 -28.36 63.42
CA ARG A 137 -13.91 -28.15 63.66
C ARG A 137 -14.68 -29.46 63.72
N ALA A 138 -14.33 -30.45 62.88
CA ALA A 138 -14.91 -31.79 62.90
C ALA A 138 -14.61 -32.55 64.21
N ARG A 139 -13.44 -32.31 64.82
CA ARG A 139 -13.08 -32.92 66.12
C ARG A 139 -13.77 -32.26 67.33
N THR A 140 -14.36 -31.07 67.17
CA THR A 140 -15.00 -30.30 68.26
C THR A 140 -16.54 -30.36 68.18
N GLY A 141 -17.10 -31.29 67.39
CA GLY A 141 -18.54 -31.44 67.22
C GLY A 141 -19.25 -31.87 68.52
N THR A 142 -20.10 -30.98 69.04
CA THR A 142 -21.11 -31.23 70.08
C THR A 142 -22.06 -32.37 69.65
N PRO A 143 -22.50 -33.27 70.54
CA PRO A 143 -23.39 -34.37 70.17
C PRO A 143 -24.72 -33.88 69.59
N THR A 144 -25.05 -34.45 68.43
CA THR A 144 -26.29 -34.28 67.66
C THR A 144 -27.53 -34.67 68.45
N VAL A 145 -28.44 -33.72 68.68
CA VAL A 145 -29.85 -34.00 69.01
C VAL A 145 -30.59 -34.33 67.70
N PRO A 146 -31.35 -35.43 67.60
CA PRO A 146 -32.01 -35.84 66.37
C PRO A 146 -33.14 -34.88 65.96
N PRO A 147 -33.36 -34.65 64.65
CA PRO A 147 -34.36 -33.72 64.16
C PRO A 147 -35.80 -34.26 64.28
N ARG A 148 -36.72 -33.40 64.72
CA ARG A 148 -38.18 -33.61 64.59
C ARG A 148 -38.57 -33.56 63.12
N VAL A 149 -39.44 -34.49 62.73
CA VAL A 149 -40.07 -34.65 61.41
C VAL A 149 -40.84 -33.38 61.00
N PRO A 150 -40.66 -32.84 59.78
CA PRO A 150 -41.54 -31.82 59.23
C PRO A 150 -42.77 -32.45 58.52
N THR A 151 -43.95 -31.97 58.92
CA THR A 151 -45.27 -32.22 58.31
C THR A 151 -45.35 -31.63 56.89
N PRO A 152 -46.08 -32.27 55.94
CA PRO A 152 -46.15 -31.80 54.56
C PRO A 152 -47.06 -30.57 54.40
N ASN A 153 -46.57 -29.55 53.68
CA ASN A 153 -47.38 -28.41 53.24
C ASN A 153 -48.02 -28.70 51.87
N PRO A 154 -49.26 -28.25 51.62
CA PRO A 154 -50.05 -28.63 50.45
C PRO A 154 -49.76 -27.80 49.19
N ILE A 155 -50.12 -28.40 48.07
CA ILE A 155 -50.14 -27.87 46.70
C ILE A 155 -51.00 -26.59 46.64
N ALA A 156 -50.49 -25.53 46.02
CA ALA A 156 -51.30 -24.40 45.56
C ALA A 156 -50.67 -23.61 44.40
N VAL A 157 -51.33 -23.77 43.25
CA VAL A 157 -51.72 -22.72 42.28
C VAL A 157 -50.67 -22.16 41.30
N ALA A 158 -51.00 -22.35 40.02
CA ALA A 158 -50.37 -21.78 38.84
C ALA A 158 -50.27 -20.24 38.89
N SER A 159 -49.16 -19.71 38.38
CA SER A 159 -48.98 -18.29 38.06
C SER A 159 -48.79 -18.09 36.55
N PRO A 160 -49.30 -16.98 35.98
CA PRO A 160 -49.49 -16.75 34.54
C PRO A 160 -48.18 -16.46 33.78
N PRO A 161 -48.17 -16.52 32.43
CA PRO A 161 -46.99 -16.27 31.61
C PRO A 161 -46.55 -14.79 31.69
N PRO A 162 -45.26 -14.48 31.51
CA PRO A 162 -44.78 -13.10 31.51
C PRO A 162 -45.32 -12.31 30.32
N THR A 163 -45.84 -11.13 30.64
CA THR A 163 -46.22 -10.06 29.72
C THR A 163 -45.04 -9.61 28.86
N LEU A 164 -45.25 -9.47 27.55
CA LEU A 164 -44.30 -8.86 26.61
C LEU A 164 -44.11 -7.38 26.98
N THR A 165 -42.92 -7.03 27.45
CA THR A 165 -42.48 -5.63 27.55
C THR A 165 -42.43 -5.02 26.16
N PRO A 166 -43.00 -3.81 25.93
CA PRO A 166 -42.87 -3.15 24.64
C PRO A 166 -41.40 -2.82 24.37
N THR A 167 -40.94 -3.20 23.19
CA THR A 167 -39.70 -2.76 22.56
C THR A 167 -39.58 -1.23 22.67
N PRO A 168 -38.48 -0.67 23.19
CA PRO A 168 -38.28 0.77 23.14
C PRO A 168 -38.21 1.22 21.67
N GLU A 169 -39.12 2.12 21.33
CA GLU A 169 -39.16 2.89 20.10
C GLU A 169 -37.81 3.64 19.94
N PRO A 170 -37.14 3.58 18.77
CA PRO A 170 -35.87 4.26 18.59
C PRO A 170 -36.08 5.77 18.65
N SER A 171 -35.64 6.38 19.74
CA SER A 171 -35.49 7.83 19.86
C SER A 171 -34.53 8.31 18.76
N PRO A 172 -34.85 9.40 18.02
CA PRO A 172 -33.94 9.94 17.01
C PRO A 172 -32.67 10.45 17.71
N SER A 173 -31.60 9.66 17.59
CA SER A 173 -30.28 10.09 18.03
C SER A 173 -29.91 11.38 17.29
N PRO A 174 -29.44 12.43 17.98
CA PRO A 174 -29.07 13.67 17.34
C PRO A 174 -28.01 13.38 16.27
N THR A 175 -28.29 13.79 15.03
CA THR A 175 -27.34 13.71 13.93
C THR A 175 -26.06 14.40 14.40
N PRO A 176 -24.92 13.71 14.56
CA PRO A 176 -23.68 14.39 14.84
C PRO A 176 -23.44 15.34 13.67
N VAL A 177 -23.29 16.63 13.97
CA VAL A 177 -22.71 17.57 13.00
C VAL A 177 -21.28 17.10 12.81
N VAL A 178 -21.07 16.27 11.80
CA VAL A 178 -19.77 15.72 11.44
C VAL A 178 -18.95 16.89 10.91
N ASP A 179 -18.04 17.39 11.75
CA ASP A 179 -17.12 18.47 11.46
C ASP A 179 -15.99 17.95 10.56
N GLY A 180 -16.32 17.60 9.31
CA GLY A 180 -15.36 17.05 8.33
C GLY A 180 -16.02 16.47 7.07
N ILE A 181 -15.21 15.88 6.19
CA ILE A 181 -15.64 15.26 4.94
C ILE A 181 -15.70 13.74 5.13
N LEU A 182 -16.90 13.19 5.21
CA LEU A 182 -17.16 11.76 5.25
C LEU A 182 -17.52 11.26 3.84
N VAL A 183 -16.67 10.39 3.29
CA VAL A 183 -16.88 9.80 1.97
C VAL A 183 -17.11 8.29 2.12
N GLU A 184 -18.21 7.81 1.58
CA GLU A 184 -18.48 6.39 1.40
C GLU A 184 -18.48 6.07 -0.10
N ILE A 185 -17.73 5.03 -0.47
CA ILE A 185 -17.58 4.56 -1.84
C ILE A 185 -18.21 3.17 -1.93
N ARG A 186 -19.17 2.99 -2.83
CA ARG A 186 -19.77 1.69 -3.14
C ARG A 186 -19.45 1.29 -4.56
N ALA A 187 -18.80 0.15 -4.73
CA ALA A 187 -18.51 -0.39 -6.05
C ALA A 187 -19.73 -1.12 -6.61
N THR A 188 -20.16 -0.76 -7.82
CA THR A 188 -21.23 -1.47 -8.56
C THR A 188 -20.64 -2.58 -9.43
N GLN A 189 -19.37 -2.46 -9.80
CA GLN A 189 -18.59 -3.44 -10.55
C GLN A 189 -17.17 -3.54 -9.97
N ARG A 190 -16.41 -4.56 -10.39
CA ARG A 190 -15.00 -4.68 -10.00
C ARG A 190 -14.22 -3.47 -10.53
N VAL A 191 -13.67 -2.65 -9.64
CA VAL A 191 -13.03 -1.39 -10.00
C VAL A 191 -11.86 -1.08 -9.07
N TYR A 192 -10.75 -0.62 -9.65
CA TYR A 192 -9.61 -0.16 -8.86
C TYR A 192 -9.90 1.24 -8.35
N VAL A 193 -9.78 1.43 -7.04
CA VAL A 193 -10.05 2.70 -6.37
C VAL A 193 -8.87 3.09 -5.49
N GLU A 194 -8.40 4.31 -5.69
CA GLU A 194 -7.42 4.98 -4.85
C GLU A 194 -8.10 6.15 -4.14
N ALA A 195 -7.93 6.22 -2.82
CA ALA A 195 -8.48 7.27 -1.99
C ALA A 195 -7.41 7.88 -1.09
N SER A 196 -7.33 9.21 -1.08
CA SER A 196 -6.44 9.99 -0.25
C SER A 196 -7.22 11.03 0.54
N ALA A 197 -6.85 11.22 1.81
CA ALA A 197 -7.41 12.24 2.69
C ALA A 197 -6.26 13.08 3.24
N ASP A 198 -6.39 14.40 3.22
CA ASP A 198 -5.43 15.37 3.76
C ASP A 198 -3.98 15.11 3.27
N GLY A 199 -3.85 14.74 2.00
CA GLY A 199 -2.56 14.45 1.34
C GLY A 199 -1.96 13.07 1.66
N LYS A 200 -2.58 12.27 2.52
CA LYS A 200 -2.17 10.90 2.83
C LYS A 200 -3.05 9.88 2.11
N GLN A 201 -2.42 8.94 1.40
CA GLN A 201 -3.13 7.81 0.81
C GLN A 201 -3.71 6.94 1.92
N ILE A 202 -5.03 6.78 1.92
CA ILE A 202 -5.76 6.00 2.90
C ILE A 202 -5.96 4.58 2.39
N PHE A 203 -6.21 4.44 1.09
CA PHE A 203 -6.59 3.17 0.50
C PHE A 203 -6.28 3.16 -1.00
N ALA A 204 -5.80 2.03 -1.52
CA ALA A 204 -5.52 1.83 -2.94
C ALA A 204 -5.63 0.34 -3.27
N ASP A 205 -6.83 -0.11 -3.66
CA ASP A 205 -7.09 -1.51 -3.95
C ASP A 205 -8.28 -1.66 -4.91
N THR A 206 -8.49 -2.90 -5.37
CA THR A 206 -9.65 -3.26 -6.19
C THR A 206 -10.84 -3.57 -5.29
N LEU A 207 -11.93 -2.83 -5.47
CA LEU A 207 -13.21 -3.13 -4.83
C LEU A 207 -14.00 -4.10 -5.72
N GLU A 208 -14.54 -5.16 -5.13
CA GLU A 208 -15.46 -6.08 -5.80
C GLU A 208 -16.88 -5.50 -5.85
N ALA A 209 -17.67 -5.93 -6.82
CA ALA A 209 -19.06 -5.48 -6.98
C ALA A 209 -19.88 -5.69 -5.70
N GLY A 210 -20.63 -4.67 -5.27
CA GLY A 210 -21.42 -4.66 -4.05
C GLY A 210 -20.64 -4.28 -2.78
N THR A 211 -19.31 -4.16 -2.85
CA THR A 211 -18.48 -3.76 -1.71
C THR A 211 -18.62 -2.28 -1.44
N ALA A 212 -18.98 -1.92 -0.21
CA ALA A 212 -18.96 -0.54 0.27
C ALA A 212 -17.76 -0.33 1.19
N ARG A 213 -17.11 0.83 1.07
CA ARG A 213 -15.98 1.22 1.90
C ARG A 213 -16.11 2.67 2.32
N GLN A 214 -16.06 2.89 3.62
CA GLN A 214 -16.08 4.22 4.22
C GLN A 214 -14.64 4.70 4.44
N LEU A 215 -14.37 5.93 4.05
CA LEU A 215 -13.11 6.61 4.32
C LEU A 215 -13.13 7.23 5.72
N PRO A 216 -11.97 7.31 6.40
CA PRO A 216 -11.84 8.04 7.65
C PRO A 216 -12.18 9.51 7.41
N LEU A 217 -12.71 10.15 8.47
CA LEU A 217 -13.12 11.55 8.41
C LEU A 217 -11.92 12.44 8.10
N ALA A 218 -12.00 13.17 6.98
CA ALA A 218 -10.95 14.10 6.54
C ALA A 218 -11.29 15.54 6.95
N SER A 219 -10.27 16.34 7.25
CA SER A 219 -10.45 17.70 7.76
C SER A 219 -10.45 18.76 6.66
N ASP A 220 -9.71 18.52 5.56
CA ASP A 220 -9.39 19.56 4.56
C ASP A 220 -9.70 19.09 3.13
N VAL A 221 -9.15 17.95 2.69
CA VAL A 221 -9.32 17.48 1.30
C VAL A 221 -9.46 15.96 1.21
N VAL A 222 -10.39 15.51 0.36
CA VAL A 222 -10.53 14.09 -0.03
C VAL A 222 -10.44 13.97 -1.54
N ILE A 223 -9.57 13.09 -2.01
CA ILE A 223 -9.39 12.77 -3.43
C ILE A 223 -9.67 11.28 -3.61
N VAL A 224 -10.59 10.95 -4.50
CA VAL A 224 -10.93 9.57 -4.89
C VAL A 224 -10.72 9.42 -6.38
N ARG A 225 -9.89 8.47 -6.79
CA ARG A 225 -9.64 8.09 -8.17
C ARG A 225 -10.19 6.70 -8.42
N ALA A 226 -11.07 6.57 -9.39
CA ALA A 226 -11.58 5.29 -9.85
C ALA A 226 -11.10 5.02 -11.28
N SER A 227 -10.68 3.79 -11.57
CA SER A 227 -10.28 3.39 -12.92
C SER A 227 -11.43 3.48 -13.93
N VAL A 228 -12.68 3.34 -13.45
CA VAL A 228 -13.92 3.47 -14.23
C VAL A 228 -14.90 4.29 -13.39
N GLY A 229 -15.23 5.51 -13.82
CA GLY A 229 -16.12 6.42 -13.07
C GLY A 229 -17.53 5.87 -12.86
N SER A 230 -18.10 5.21 -13.87
CA SER A 230 -19.45 4.61 -13.79
C SER A 230 -19.56 3.38 -12.88
N ALA A 231 -18.43 2.82 -12.42
CA ALA A 231 -18.40 1.61 -11.59
C ALA A 231 -18.42 1.91 -10.09
N VAL A 232 -18.48 3.19 -9.69
CA VAL A 232 -18.50 3.63 -8.29
C VAL A 232 -19.66 4.58 -8.02
N GLU A 233 -20.39 4.34 -6.94
CA GLU A 233 -21.30 5.30 -6.33
C GLU A 233 -20.61 5.95 -5.13
N ILE A 234 -20.68 7.27 -5.04
CA ILE A 234 -20.02 8.02 -3.96
C ILE A 234 -21.06 8.79 -3.15
N THR A 235 -21.00 8.64 -1.83
CA THR A 235 -21.86 9.36 -0.88
C THR A 235 -20.99 10.27 -0.03
N LEU A 236 -21.27 11.57 -0.09
CA LEU A 236 -20.57 12.61 0.67
C LEU A 236 -21.49 13.09 1.78
N ASN A 237 -21.08 12.92 3.05
CA ASN A 237 -21.84 13.36 4.22
C ASN A 237 -23.32 12.92 4.19
N GLY A 238 -23.56 11.68 3.73
CA GLY A 238 -24.90 11.10 3.60
C GLY A 238 -25.69 11.52 2.35
N ARG A 239 -25.14 12.38 1.48
CA ARG A 239 -25.74 12.74 0.19
C ARG A 239 -25.03 12.03 -0.95
N ARG A 240 -25.78 11.24 -1.73
CA ARG A 240 -25.27 10.62 -2.96
C ARG A 240 -24.84 11.73 -3.93
N GLN A 241 -23.59 11.65 -4.39
CA GLN A 241 -23.06 12.52 -5.43
C GLN A 241 -23.39 11.94 -6.81
N ASP A 242 -23.69 12.81 -7.77
CA ASP A 242 -23.89 12.40 -9.15
C ASP A 242 -22.51 12.14 -9.77
N VAL A 243 -22.19 10.87 -9.95
CA VAL A 243 -20.87 10.42 -10.42
C VAL A 243 -20.94 10.33 -11.94
N ALA A 244 -19.97 10.94 -12.64
CA ALA A 244 -19.91 10.93 -14.09
C ALA A 244 -20.07 9.50 -14.65
N SER A 245 -21.06 9.30 -15.53
CA SER A 245 -21.37 8.01 -16.18
C SER A 245 -20.31 7.59 -17.22
N SER A 246 -19.06 7.99 -17.02
CA SER A 246 -17.96 7.78 -17.93
C SER A 246 -17.25 6.47 -17.61
N GLN A 247 -16.93 5.70 -18.66
CA GLN A 247 -16.07 4.52 -18.54
C GLN A 247 -14.58 4.88 -18.41
N ALA A 248 -14.22 6.16 -18.53
CA ALA A 248 -12.85 6.62 -18.37
C ALA A 248 -12.42 6.70 -16.88
N PRO A 249 -11.11 6.65 -16.60
CA PRO A 249 -10.58 6.94 -15.28
C PRO A 249 -11.04 8.33 -14.83
N THR A 250 -11.63 8.40 -13.64
CA THR A 250 -12.23 9.63 -13.13
C THR A 250 -11.68 9.94 -11.74
N GLU A 251 -11.34 11.21 -11.54
CA GLU A 251 -10.91 11.75 -10.25
C GLU A 251 -12.02 12.63 -9.67
N PHE A 252 -12.35 12.38 -8.42
CA PHE A 252 -13.29 13.17 -7.63
C PHE A 252 -12.52 13.82 -6.50
N THR A 253 -12.64 15.15 -6.38
CA THR A 253 -11.97 15.92 -5.34
C THR A 253 -13.00 16.74 -4.59
N TRP A 254 -13.03 16.58 -3.27
CA TRP A 254 -13.80 17.41 -2.35
C TRP A 254 -12.87 18.15 -1.42
N ARG A 255 -13.13 19.45 -1.25
CA ARG A 255 -12.40 20.33 -0.34
C ARG A 255 -13.40 21.00 0.58
N ARG A 256 -12.96 21.27 1.80
CA ARG A 256 -13.71 22.05 2.76
C ARG A 256 -13.67 23.54 2.43
#